data_AF-A0A6V7S3J9-F1
#
_entry.id   AF-A0A6V7S3J9-F1
#
_cell.length_a   1.000
_cell.length_b   1.000
_cell.length_c   1.000
_cell.angle_alpha   90.00
_cell.angle_beta   90.00
_cell.angle_gamma   90.00
#
_symmetry.space_group_name_H-M   'P 1'
#
loop_
_entity.id
_entity.type
_entity.pdbx_description
1 polymer ?
#
loop_
_entity_poly.entity_id
_entity_poly.type
_entity_poly.pdbx_seq_one_letter_code
_entity_poly.pdbx_strand_id
1 'polypeptide(L)'
;MNFIPQRAIPYIVLVGAFLYNLNIGILNSYGNLNIYLTSYLRYKGNNVTYRSVSFIYELTVITLGISMLLGNYVQQKLGERLTIFISCIGTFISFYLSSIYTHSYYLLCLFMGITYAIGYGISFTIPLSCAYKHFTNNRGLISGIVISAISLSPFLYCPLQTLIINRNNVLPVQYGSDSKEMYFKDVNVLNRVPYVLFIQSIIFLVLATLGGLMATISVPNDSIDSENIAILDKTNQNGNFVDSNIPWDVEKGDNAESGLFKSLKKKKKKKKDRIFLIWLIIILIYIKDEILFFLYFMDRVTYTQVEDTLITLNGSLINSMANIAGRLLWGIIYDKMSMNITILLLGFLITAACFALPAVVHIYPLYAICCGVFYFCIGGSLVTIPVITLKKYGEKYFSLNMSILYTSRIANTFLCSLVVRYLYQWLKLRCLSSAFGVLSIISTIVLFGITVE
;
A
#
# COMPACT_ATOMS: atom_id res chain seq x y z
N MET A 1 17.94 16.79 23.08
CA MET A 1 17.16 15.58 22.74
C MET A 1 17.49 14.45 23.74
N ASN A 2 17.55 14.75 25.06
CA ASN A 2 18.11 13.86 26.09
C ASN A 2 17.04 13.18 26.99
N PHE A 3 15.76 13.23 26.63
CA PHE A 3 14.68 12.71 27.47
C PHE A 3 14.13 11.34 27.04
N ILE A 4 14.57 10.80 25.91
CA ILE A 4 14.05 9.52 25.40
C ILE A 4 15.10 8.43 25.66
N PRO A 5 14.77 7.38 26.43
CA PRO A 5 15.69 6.27 26.63
C PRO A 5 15.98 5.59 25.29
N GLN A 6 17.25 5.34 24.98
CA GLN A 6 17.68 4.80 23.67
C GLN A 6 16.96 3.49 23.31
N ARG A 7 16.64 2.65 24.31
CA ARG A 7 15.88 1.40 24.13
C ARG A 7 14.42 1.61 23.67
N ALA A 8 13.83 2.78 23.92
CA ALA A 8 12.47 3.09 23.49
C ALA A 8 12.38 3.65 22.07
N ILE A 9 13.50 4.11 21.49
CA ILE A 9 13.53 4.74 20.16
C ILE A 9 12.93 3.85 19.06
N PRO A 10 13.27 2.55 18.94
CA PRO A 10 12.68 1.67 17.93
C PRO A 10 11.15 1.61 18.03
N TYR A 11 10.61 1.49 19.24
CA TYR A 11 9.17 1.41 19.48
C TYR A 11 8.46 2.73 19.18
N ILE A 12 9.08 3.87 19.50
CA ILE A 12 8.56 5.20 19.13
C ILE A 12 8.51 5.36 17.61
N VAL A 13 9.55 4.91 16.90
CA VAL A 13 9.58 4.92 15.44
C VAL A 13 8.49 4.03 14.85
N LEU A 14 8.26 2.85 15.44
CA LEU A 14 7.19 1.93 15.01
C LEU A 14 5.81 2.56 15.18
N VAL A 15 5.54 3.17 16.35
CA VAL A 15 4.28 3.88 16.62
C VAL A 15 4.12 5.07 15.67
N GLY A 16 5.19 5.83 15.43
CA GLY A 16 5.18 6.93 14.46
C GLY A 16 4.85 6.46 13.05
N ALA A 17 5.49 5.38 12.60
CA ALA A 17 5.24 4.79 11.29
C ALA A 17 3.81 4.26 11.17
N PHE A 18 3.27 3.65 12.22
CA PHE A 18 1.88 3.22 12.30
C PHE A 18 0.91 4.40 12.19
N LEU A 19 1.09 5.46 12.99
CA LEU A 19 0.23 6.65 12.97
C LEU A 19 0.27 7.38 11.63
N TYR A 20 1.44 7.46 11.01
CA TYR A 20 1.58 8.03 9.67
C TYR A 20 0.78 7.20 8.65
N ASN A 21 0.94 5.87 8.65
CA ASN A 21 0.21 4.95 7.78
C ASN A 21 -1.30 4.87 8.04
N LEU A 22 -1.73 5.20 9.26
CA LEU A 22 -3.14 5.32 9.59
C LEU A 22 -3.81 6.47 8.80
N ASN A 23 -3.12 7.62 8.66
CA ASN A 23 -3.64 8.77 7.91
C ASN A 23 -3.82 8.46 6.43
N ILE A 24 -2.84 7.76 5.86
CA ILE A 24 -2.79 7.38 4.44
C ILE A 24 -4.01 6.57 4.04
N GLY A 25 -4.44 5.67 4.93
CA GLY A 25 -5.54 4.78 4.65
C GLY A 25 -6.90 5.47 4.49
N ILE A 26 -7.00 6.78 4.74
CA ILE A 26 -8.19 7.57 4.40
C ILE A 26 -8.64 7.39 2.94
N LEU A 27 -7.72 7.06 2.02
CA LEU A 27 -8.06 6.71 0.64
C LEU A 27 -9.01 5.52 0.54
N ASN A 28 -8.88 4.56 1.44
CA ASN A 28 -9.78 3.41 1.53
C ASN A 28 -11.17 3.80 2.10
N SER A 29 -11.29 4.96 2.75
CA SER A 29 -12.59 5.52 3.18
C SER A 29 -13.27 6.37 2.10
N TYR A 30 -12.64 6.57 0.94
CA TYR A 30 -13.18 7.43 -0.13
C TYR A 30 -14.55 6.97 -0.61
N GLY A 31 -14.85 5.66 -0.58
CA GLY A 31 -16.16 5.14 -0.94
C GLY A 31 -17.31 5.75 -0.14
N ASN A 32 -17.12 5.98 1.17
CA ASN A 32 -18.11 6.64 2.02
C ASN A 32 -18.25 8.13 1.66
N LEU A 33 -17.13 8.81 1.46
CA LEU A 33 -17.08 10.24 1.11
C LEU A 33 -17.65 10.53 -0.29
N ASN A 34 -17.47 9.62 -1.25
CA ASN A 34 -17.93 9.74 -2.64
C ASN A 34 -19.45 9.98 -2.71
N ILE A 35 -20.23 9.30 -1.87
CA ILE A 35 -21.69 9.42 -1.85
C ILE A 35 -22.11 10.85 -1.55
N TYR A 36 -21.46 11.46 -0.55
CA TYR A 36 -21.71 12.83 -0.11
C TYR A 36 -21.15 13.87 -1.08
N LEU A 37 -19.92 13.68 -1.58
CA LEU A 37 -19.29 14.58 -2.56
C LEU A 37 -20.10 14.67 -3.85
N THR A 38 -20.56 13.53 -4.38
CA THR A 38 -21.36 13.52 -5.61
C THR A 38 -22.69 14.24 -5.39
N SER A 39 -23.38 13.99 -4.27
CA SER A 39 -24.63 14.67 -3.94
C SER A 39 -24.44 16.19 -3.81
N TYR A 40 -23.34 16.61 -3.17
CA TYR A 40 -23.00 18.02 -2.99
C TYR A 40 -22.67 18.73 -4.31
N LEU A 41 -21.85 18.12 -5.16
CA LEU A 41 -21.46 18.67 -6.46
C LEU A 41 -22.68 18.87 -7.37
N ARG A 42 -23.62 17.91 -7.36
CA ARG A 42 -24.89 18.03 -8.07
C ARG A 42 -25.76 19.16 -7.53
N TYR A 43 -25.85 19.30 -6.21
CA TYR A 43 -26.56 20.43 -5.58
C TYR A 43 -25.95 21.78 -5.96
N LYS A 44 -24.64 21.84 -6.20
CA LYS A 44 -23.94 23.04 -6.70
C LYS A 44 -23.97 23.20 -8.22
N GLY A 45 -24.72 22.37 -8.94
CA GLY A 45 -24.95 22.50 -10.39
C GLY A 45 -23.97 21.74 -11.28
N ASN A 46 -23.11 20.87 -10.73
CA ASN A 46 -22.22 20.04 -11.54
C ASN A 46 -22.97 18.77 -11.99
N ASN A 47 -22.95 18.48 -13.30
CA ASN A 47 -23.51 17.25 -13.86
C ASN A 47 -22.53 16.06 -13.69
N VAL A 48 -22.44 15.55 -12.46
CA VAL A 48 -21.55 14.43 -12.10
C VAL A 48 -22.34 13.21 -11.62
N THR A 49 -21.77 12.02 -11.86
CA THR A 49 -22.28 10.73 -11.38
C THR A 49 -21.31 10.12 -10.36
N TYR A 50 -21.71 9.05 -9.67
CA TYR A 50 -20.78 8.34 -8.77
C TYR A 50 -19.53 7.86 -9.48
N ARG A 51 -19.66 7.44 -10.74
CA ARG A 51 -18.53 7.04 -11.58
C ARG A 51 -17.58 8.20 -11.84
N SER A 52 -18.13 9.39 -12.13
CA SER A 52 -17.34 10.60 -12.36
C SER A 52 -16.55 10.99 -11.11
N VAL A 53 -17.16 10.94 -9.93
CA VAL A 53 -16.49 11.33 -8.68
C VAL A 53 -15.53 10.23 -8.19
N SER A 54 -15.82 8.94 -8.42
CA SER A 54 -14.87 7.84 -8.19
C SER A 54 -13.55 8.00 -8.95
N PHE A 55 -13.56 8.70 -10.10
CA PHE A 55 -12.35 8.98 -10.85
C PHE A 55 -11.31 9.79 -10.05
N ILE A 56 -11.73 10.59 -9.06
CA ILE A 56 -10.79 11.32 -8.18
C ILE A 56 -9.92 10.34 -7.39
N TYR A 57 -10.49 9.24 -6.90
CA TYR A 57 -9.73 8.20 -6.21
C TYR A 57 -8.76 7.49 -7.17
N GLU A 58 -9.22 7.14 -8.38
CA GLU A 58 -8.37 6.52 -9.41
C GLU A 58 -7.20 7.43 -9.77
N LEU A 59 -7.47 8.72 -9.99
CA LEU A 59 -6.46 9.74 -10.24
C LEU A 59 -5.46 9.83 -9.08
N THR A 60 -5.94 9.76 -7.84
CA THR A 60 -5.09 9.75 -6.65
C THR A 60 -4.13 8.57 -6.65
N VAL A 61 -4.60 7.35 -6.95
CA VAL A 61 -3.76 6.15 -6.99
C VAL A 61 -2.72 6.21 -8.10
N ILE A 62 -3.10 6.71 -9.28
CA ILE A 62 -2.19 6.89 -10.43
C ILE A 62 -1.09 7.89 -10.07
N THR A 63 -1.46 9.08 -9.60
CA THR A 63 -0.50 10.13 -9.24
C THR A 63 0.37 9.71 -8.07
N LEU A 64 -0.15 8.93 -7.12
CA LEU A 64 0.61 8.41 -5.99
C LEU A 64 1.78 7.54 -6.47
N GLY A 65 1.52 6.58 -7.36
CA GLY A 65 2.57 5.69 -7.86
C GLY A 65 3.66 6.42 -8.66
N ILE A 66 3.30 7.46 -9.42
CA ILE A 66 4.28 8.32 -10.12
C ILE A 66 5.10 9.12 -9.10
N SER A 67 4.44 9.69 -8.09
CA SER A 67 5.08 10.53 -7.07
C SER A 67 6.03 9.73 -6.18
N MET A 68 5.76 8.45 -5.95
CA MET A 68 6.67 7.54 -5.24
C MET A 68 8.01 7.34 -5.93
N LEU A 69 8.06 7.36 -7.27
CA LEU A 69 9.32 7.29 -8.01
C LEU A 69 10.16 8.55 -7.79
N LEU A 70 9.51 9.71 -7.82
CA LEU A 70 10.15 11.01 -7.55
C LEU A 70 10.61 11.13 -6.10
N GLY A 71 9.82 10.57 -5.17
CA GLY A 71 10.08 10.59 -3.73
C GLY A 71 11.45 10.08 -3.34
N ASN A 72 11.94 9.01 -3.99
CA ASN A 72 13.28 8.48 -3.69
C ASN A 72 14.41 9.48 -4.02
N TYR A 73 14.28 10.27 -5.09
CA TYR A 73 15.28 11.30 -5.42
C TYR A 73 15.23 12.46 -4.42
N VAL A 74 14.03 12.88 -4.04
CA VAL A 74 13.82 13.94 -3.04
C VAL A 74 14.36 13.51 -1.67
N GLN A 75 14.08 12.28 -1.25
CA GLN A 75 14.56 11.69 0.00
C GLN A 75 16.10 11.68 0.07
N GLN A 76 16.79 11.35 -1.03
CA GLN A 76 18.25 11.35 -1.07
C GLN A 76 18.87 12.75 -0.96
N LYS A 77 18.18 13.79 -1.43
CA LYS A 77 18.68 15.17 -1.39
C LYS A 77 18.34 15.91 -0.09
N LEU A 78 17.10 15.78 0.38
CA LEU A 78 16.59 16.54 1.53
C LEU A 78 16.67 15.76 2.84
N GLY A 79 16.94 14.45 2.78
CA GLY A 79 16.86 13.55 3.92
C GLY A 79 15.42 13.17 4.26
N GLU A 80 15.28 12.17 5.14
CA GLU A 80 14.00 11.54 5.49
C GLU A 80 13.06 12.47 6.27
N ARG A 81 13.61 13.17 7.28
CA ARG A 81 12.84 14.02 8.19
C ARG A 81 12.24 15.24 7.49
N LEU A 82 13.04 15.94 6.68
CA LEU A 82 12.57 17.13 5.96
C LEU A 82 11.57 16.76 4.87
N THR A 83 11.80 15.64 4.16
CA THR A 83 10.90 15.15 3.11
C THR A 83 9.52 14.82 3.70
N ILE A 84 9.45 14.06 4.80
CA ILE A 84 8.18 13.77 5.49
C ILE A 84 7.48 15.06 5.95
N PHE A 85 8.23 16.01 6.50
CA PHE A 85 7.63 17.26 7.00
C PHE A 85 7.00 18.09 5.88
N ILE A 86 7.70 18.25 4.75
CA ILE A 86 7.18 18.93 3.56
C ILE A 86 5.94 18.19 3.03
N SER A 87 5.99 16.85 2.99
CA SER A 87 4.85 16.02 2.62
C SER A 87 3.62 16.26 3.50
N CYS A 88 3.78 16.33 4.82
CA CYS A 88 2.68 16.59 5.77
C CYS A 88 2.02 17.96 5.54
N ILE A 89 2.83 18.99 5.30
CA ILE A 89 2.31 20.33 4.99
C ILE A 89 1.60 20.32 3.64
N GLY A 90 2.18 19.67 2.63
CA GLY A 90 1.57 19.55 1.30
C GLY A 90 0.23 18.82 1.30
N THR A 91 0.10 17.73 2.07
CA THR A 91 -1.17 17.00 2.21
C THR A 91 -2.22 17.80 2.98
N PHE A 92 -1.82 18.53 4.03
CA PHE A 92 -2.69 19.48 4.75
C PHE A 92 -3.24 20.54 3.80
N ILE A 93 -2.36 21.27 3.09
CA ILE A 93 -2.75 22.33 2.15
C ILE A 93 -3.69 21.78 1.08
N SER A 94 -3.40 20.58 0.54
CA SER A 94 -4.23 19.97 -0.49
C SER A 94 -5.66 19.71 -0.01
N PHE A 95 -5.85 19.13 1.17
CA PHE A 95 -7.19 18.88 1.70
C PHE A 95 -7.89 20.15 2.21
N TYR A 96 -7.14 21.11 2.74
CA TYR A 96 -7.67 22.42 3.09
C TYR A 96 -8.22 23.16 1.87
N LEU A 97 -7.46 23.21 0.77
CA LEU A 97 -7.92 23.79 -0.50
C LEU A 97 -9.12 23.01 -1.07
N SER A 98 -9.12 21.68 -0.94
CA SER A 98 -10.26 20.84 -1.33
C SER A 98 -11.54 21.19 -0.56
N SER A 99 -11.42 21.58 0.71
CA SER A 99 -12.53 22.08 1.53
C SER A 99 -13.06 23.44 1.06
N ILE A 100 -12.22 24.33 0.56
CA ILE A 100 -12.66 25.65 0.08
C ILE A 100 -13.32 25.51 -1.30
N TYR A 101 -12.70 24.71 -2.17
CA TYR A 101 -13.10 24.57 -3.57
C TYR A 101 -13.99 23.36 -3.84
N THR A 102 -14.70 22.84 -2.81
CA THR A 102 -15.58 21.67 -2.95
C THR A 102 -16.70 21.87 -3.96
N HIS A 103 -17.03 23.11 -4.32
CA HIS A 103 -18.08 23.44 -5.30
C HIS A 103 -17.75 23.02 -6.73
N SER A 104 -16.48 22.79 -7.07
CA SER A 104 -16.03 22.48 -8.43
C SER A 104 -15.40 21.09 -8.50
N TYR A 105 -15.93 20.25 -9.40
CA TYR A 105 -15.40 18.91 -9.64
C TYR A 105 -13.93 18.93 -10.08
N TYR A 106 -13.56 19.82 -11.01
CA TYR A 106 -12.20 19.88 -11.55
C TYR A 106 -11.16 20.32 -10.50
N LEU A 107 -11.54 21.22 -9.59
CA LEU A 107 -10.66 21.64 -8.50
C LEU A 107 -10.48 20.53 -7.46
N LEU A 108 -11.51 19.72 -7.22
CA LEU A 108 -11.36 18.51 -6.41
C LEU A 108 -10.44 17.47 -7.07
N CYS A 109 -10.53 17.28 -8.39
CA CYS A 109 -9.56 16.44 -9.11
C CYS A 109 -8.12 16.94 -8.96
N LEU A 110 -7.92 18.26 -9.02
CA LEU A 110 -6.60 18.86 -8.83
C LEU A 110 -6.08 18.65 -7.40
N PHE A 111 -6.85 19.05 -6.39
CA PHE A 111 -6.36 19.09 -5.01
C PHE A 111 -6.43 17.74 -4.28
N MET A 112 -7.55 17.01 -4.39
CA MET A 112 -7.67 15.68 -3.78
C MET A 112 -6.98 14.61 -4.63
N GLY A 113 -7.07 14.72 -5.95
CA GLY A 113 -6.50 13.73 -6.88
C GLY A 113 -4.99 13.89 -7.06
N ILE A 114 -4.53 15.09 -7.45
CA ILE A 114 -3.14 15.28 -7.86
C ILE A 114 -2.25 15.77 -6.71
N THR A 115 -2.56 16.94 -6.11
CA THR A 115 -1.63 17.57 -5.17
C THR A 115 -1.50 16.77 -3.87
N TYR A 116 -2.60 16.21 -3.35
CA TYR A 116 -2.56 15.30 -2.21
C TYR A 116 -1.72 14.05 -2.51
N ALA A 117 -1.89 13.44 -3.68
CA ALA A 117 -1.13 12.27 -4.09
C ALA A 117 0.38 12.56 -4.26
N ILE A 118 0.75 13.76 -4.71
CA ILE A 118 2.15 14.20 -4.79
C ILE A 118 2.74 14.36 -3.40
N GLY A 119 2.06 15.14 -2.55
CA GLY A 119 2.51 15.39 -1.17
C GLY A 119 2.71 14.08 -0.43
N TYR A 120 1.76 13.17 -0.53
CA TYR A 120 1.85 11.89 0.14
C TYR A 120 2.82 10.90 -0.54
N GLY A 121 2.77 10.77 -1.86
CA GLY A 121 3.55 9.78 -2.61
C GLY A 121 5.06 9.93 -2.45
N ILE A 122 5.54 11.18 -2.32
CA ILE A 122 6.96 11.47 -2.08
C ILE A 122 7.48 10.81 -0.80
N SER A 123 6.66 10.68 0.23
CA SER A 123 7.05 10.18 1.56
C SER A 123 6.55 8.77 1.88
N PHE A 124 5.80 8.14 0.97
CA PHE A 124 5.16 6.83 1.17
C PHE A 124 6.10 5.77 1.77
N THR A 125 7.32 5.66 1.25
CA THR A 125 8.26 4.59 1.62
C THR A 125 9.07 4.89 2.88
N ILE A 126 9.09 6.16 3.33
CA ILE A 126 9.97 6.63 4.40
C ILE A 126 9.66 5.97 5.76
N PRO A 127 8.41 5.95 6.27
CA PRO A 127 8.14 5.41 7.60
C PRO A 127 8.47 3.93 7.71
N LEU A 128 8.14 3.14 6.68
CA LEU A 128 8.46 1.71 6.65
C LEU A 128 9.97 1.48 6.54
N SER A 129 10.67 2.28 5.71
CA SER A 129 12.13 2.19 5.60
C SER A 129 12.82 2.56 6.92
N CYS A 130 12.33 3.56 7.65
CA CYS A 130 12.88 3.94 8.95
C CYS A 130 12.67 2.82 9.97
N ALA A 131 11.47 2.23 10.02
CA ALA A 131 11.19 1.09 10.91
C ALA A 131 12.15 -0.09 10.67
N TYR A 132 12.48 -0.39 9.40
CA TYR A 132 13.43 -1.46 9.07
C TYR A 132 14.89 -1.21 9.47
N LYS A 133 15.30 0.07 9.59
CA LYS A 133 16.64 0.41 10.11
C LYS A 133 16.75 0.11 11.60
N HIS A 134 15.66 0.29 12.36
CA HIS A 134 15.64 0.05 13.81
C HIS A 134 15.34 -1.40 14.18
N PHE A 135 14.57 -2.12 13.36
CA PHE A 135 14.26 -3.54 13.56
C PHE A 135 14.93 -4.42 12.50
N THR A 136 16.06 -5.00 12.87
CA THR A 136 16.78 -6.00 12.07
C THR A 136 16.15 -7.39 12.19
N ASN A 137 15.65 -7.72 13.39
CA ASN A 137 14.91 -8.95 13.67
C ASN A 137 13.40 -8.74 13.45
N ASN A 138 12.71 -9.77 12.97
CA ASN A 138 11.25 -9.80 12.77
C ASN A 138 10.69 -8.74 11.80
N ARG A 139 11.35 -8.57 10.65
CA ARG A 139 10.99 -7.57 9.63
C ARG A 139 9.61 -7.81 9.01
N GLY A 140 9.16 -9.06 8.94
CA GLY A 140 7.81 -9.42 8.51
C GLY A 140 6.74 -8.87 9.45
N LEU A 141 6.87 -9.10 10.75
CA LEU A 141 5.96 -8.58 11.77
C LEU A 141 5.91 -7.04 11.74
N ILE A 142 7.06 -6.38 11.68
CA ILE A 142 7.15 -4.91 11.64
C ILE A 142 6.43 -4.35 10.41
N SER A 143 6.61 -4.99 9.25
CA SER A 143 5.86 -4.65 8.04
C SER A 143 4.35 -4.83 8.23
N GLY A 144 3.94 -5.95 8.82
CA GLY A 144 2.56 -6.27 9.13
C GLY A 144 1.91 -5.21 10.02
N ILE A 145 2.60 -4.79 11.10
CA ILE A 145 2.12 -3.74 12.01
C ILE A 145 1.93 -2.42 11.26
N VAL A 146 2.98 -1.92 10.58
CA VAL A 146 2.94 -0.63 9.89
C VAL A 146 1.85 -0.61 8.80
N ILE A 147 1.77 -1.67 8.00
CA ILE A 147 0.81 -1.75 6.89
C ILE A 147 -0.60 -1.95 7.43
N SER A 148 -0.80 -2.66 8.55
CA SER A 148 -2.14 -2.85 9.15
C SER A 148 -2.85 -1.53 9.46
N ALA A 149 -2.12 -0.46 9.76
CA ALA A 149 -2.67 0.87 9.98
C ALA A 149 -3.51 1.37 8.78
N ILE A 150 -3.06 1.11 7.55
CA ILE A 150 -3.78 1.49 6.32
C ILE A 150 -5.16 0.83 6.27
N SER A 151 -5.28 -0.42 6.73
CA SER A 151 -6.55 -1.16 6.79
C SER A 151 -7.41 -0.80 7.99
N LEU A 152 -6.81 -0.35 9.09
CA LEU A 152 -7.56 0.11 10.26
C LEU A 152 -8.25 1.46 10.00
N SER A 153 -7.69 2.27 9.12
CA SER A 153 -8.16 3.64 8.88
C SER A 153 -9.65 3.78 8.47
N PRO A 154 -10.29 2.95 7.62
CA PRO A 154 -11.70 3.16 7.26
C PRO A 154 -12.63 2.92 8.43
N PHE A 155 -12.25 2.07 9.39
CA PHE A 155 -12.98 1.89 10.63
C PHE A 155 -13.03 3.14 11.49
N LEU A 156 -12.02 4.01 11.39
CA LEU A 156 -11.98 5.28 12.11
C LEU A 156 -12.62 6.39 11.28
N TYR A 157 -12.26 6.50 10.00
CA TYR A 157 -12.68 7.61 9.15
C TYR A 157 -14.12 7.50 8.66
N CYS A 158 -14.63 6.33 8.29
CA CYS A 158 -15.99 6.23 7.77
C CYS A 158 -17.04 6.64 8.82
N PRO A 159 -17.02 6.12 10.07
CA PRO A 159 -17.95 6.58 11.10
C PRO A 159 -17.76 8.06 11.42
N LEU A 160 -16.52 8.55 11.51
CA LEU A 160 -16.23 9.96 11.75
C LEU A 160 -16.86 10.86 10.67
N GLN A 161 -16.66 10.52 9.39
CA GLN A 161 -17.25 11.24 8.25
C GLN A 161 -18.77 11.25 8.32
N THR A 162 -19.38 10.09 8.54
CA THR A 162 -20.85 9.95 8.60
C THR A 162 -21.43 10.70 9.81
N LEU A 163 -20.80 10.63 10.98
CA LEU A 163 -21.21 11.38 12.17
C LEU A 163 -21.05 12.90 12.00
N ILE A 164 -20.10 13.38 11.21
CA ILE A 164 -19.99 14.82 10.97
C ILE A 164 -21.00 15.27 9.91
N ILE A 165 -21.13 14.54 8.80
CA ILE A 165 -21.97 14.92 7.66
C ILE A 165 -23.45 14.64 7.96
N ASN A 166 -23.79 13.39 8.30
CA ASN A 166 -25.15 12.88 8.41
C ASN A 166 -25.52 12.43 9.84
N ARG A 167 -25.43 13.34 10.81
CA ARG A 167 -25.77 13.10 12.23
C ARG A 167 -27.15 12.47 12.44
N ASN A 168 -28.13 12.90 11.66
CA ASN A 168 -29.52 12.50 11.81
C ASN A 168 -29.85 11.25 10.99
N ASN A 169 -28.83 10.61 10.39
CA ASN A 169 -28.96 9.43 9.55
C ASN A 169 -30.06 9.54 8.48
N VAL A 170 -30.14 10.72 7.83
CA VAL A 170 -31.07 10.97 6.73
C VAL A 170 -30.77 9.99 5.61
N LEU A 171 -31.79 9.44 4.95
CA LEU A 171 -31.63 8.50 3.85
C LEU A 171 -31.50 9.24 2.50
N PRO A 172 -30.69 8.72 1.55
CA PRO A 172 -30.62 9.29 0.21
C PRO A 172 -31.91 8.96 -0.57
N VAL A 173 -32.26 9.81 -1.54
CA VAL A 173 -33.48 9.72 -2.34
C VAL A 173 -33.14 9.42 -3.80
N GLN A 174 -33.92 8.56 -4.45
CA GLN A 174 -33.76 8.24 -5.86
C GLN A 174 -33.96 9.49 -6.74
N TYR A 175 -33.08 9.68 -7.73
CA TYR A 175 -33.13 10.83 -8.62
C TYR A 175 -33.81 10.48 -9.95
N GLY A 176 -35.08 10.86 -10.11
CA GLY A 176 -35.88 10.55 -11.30
C GLY A 176 -36.28 9.08 -11.38
N SER A 177 -37.29 8.79 -12.20
CA SER A 177 -37.94 7.48 -12.28
C SER A 177 -37.06 6.37 -12.87
N ASP A 178 -36.03 6.73 -13.66
CA ASP A 178 -35.21 5.77 -14.44
C ASP A 178 -33.78 5.57 -13.92
N SER A 179 -33.31 6.37 -12.94
CA SER A 179 -31.94 6.21 -12.43
C SER A 179 -31.90 5.31 -11.20
N LYS A 180 -30.97 4.33 -11.20
CA LYS A 180 -30.71 3.45 -10.03
C LYS A 180 -29.89 4.13 -8.93
N GLU A 181 -29.50 5.39 -9.11
CA GLU A 181 -28.61 6.11 -8.21
C GLU A 181 -29.40 6.94 -7.18
N MET A 182 -28.99 6.89 -5.91
CA MET A 182 -29.67 7.56 -4.80
C MET A 182 -28.82 8.68 -4.20
N TYR A 183 -29.34 9.91 -4.15
CA TYR A 183 -28.60 11.11 -3.77
C TYR A 183 -29.17 11.80 -2.52
N PHE A 184 -28.32 12.47 -1.74
CA PHE A 184 -28.79 13.30 -0.64
C PHE A 184 -29.34 14.64 -1.13
N LYS A 185 -30.55 15.01 -0.68
CA LYS A 185 -31.19 16.31 -0.98
C LYS A 185 -31.21 17.28 0.19
N ASP A 186 -30.98 16.81 1.42
CA ASP A 186 -30.99 17.66 2.62
C ASP A 186 -29.81 18.64 2.59
N VAL A 187 -30.14 19.93 2.55
CA VAL A 187 -29.18 21.04 2.49
C VAL A 187 -28.23 21.03 3.69
N ASN A 188 -28.68 20.61 4.87
CA ASN A 188 -27.84 20.56 6.07
C ASN A 188 -26.74 19.50 5.96
N VAL A 189 -27.07 18.33 5.41
CA VAL A 189 -26.11 17.25 5.15
C VAL A 189 -25.09 17.71 4.12
N LEU A 190 -25.57 18.34 3.04
CA LEU A 190 -24.72 18.80 1.94
C LEU A 190 -23.75 19.92 2.38
N ASN A 191 -24.21 20.92 3.12
CA ASN A 191 -23.36 22.02 3.58
C ASN A 191 -22.28 21.59 4.59
N ARG A 192 -22.36 20.38 5.16
CA ARG A 192 -21.32 19.81 6.03
C ARG A 192 -20.19 19.11 5.28
N VAL A 193 -20.34 18.86 3.97
CA VAL A 193 -19.32 18.17 3.16
C VAL A 193 -17.99 18.94 3.11
N PRO A 194 -17.96 20.26 2.83
CA PRO A 194 -16.74 21.06 2.95
C PRO A 194 -16.13 20.95 4.35
N TYR A 195 -16.95 21.04 5.39
CA TYR A 195 -16.49 21.00 6.78
C TYR A 195 -15.79 19.68 7.16
N VAL A 196 -16.22 18.54 6.61
CA VAL A 196 -15.48 17.28 6.81
C VAL A 196 -14.10 17.28 6.16
N LEU A 197 -13.99 17.82 4.95
CA LEU A 197 -12.68 17.94 4.28
C LEU A 197 -11.74 18.85 5.09
N PHE A 198 -12.27 19.92 5.67
CA PHE A 198 -11.53 20.79 6.58
C PHE A 198 -11.04 20.04 7.82
N ILE A 199 -11.92 19.32 8.52
CA ILE A 199 -11.53 18.51 9.69
C ILE A 199 -10.46 17.49 9.32
N GLN A 200 -10.61 16.81 8.17
CA GLN A 200 -9.61 15.85 7.69
C GLN A 200 -8.25 16.50 7.44
N SER A 201 -8.22 17.73 6.91
CA SER A 201 -6.97 18.47 6.75
C SER A 201 -6.27 18.67 8.11
N ILE A 202 -7.00 19.07 9.15
CA ILE A 202 -6.43 19.25 10.50
C ILE A 202 -5.92 17.91 11.05
N ILE A 203 -6.67 16.83 10.85
CA ILE A 203 -6.24 15.49 11.26
C ILE A 203 -4.92 15.11 10.59
N PHE A 204 -4.77 15.37 9.29
CA PHE A 204 -3.50 15.15 8.60
C PHE A 204 -2.39 16.01 9.15
N LEU A 205 -2.65 17.29 9.40
CA LEU A 205 -1.64 18.17 9.96
C LEU A 205 -1.16 17.67 11.33
N VAL A 206 -2.06 17.25 12.21
CA VAL A 206 -1.69 16.81 13.58
C VAL A 206 -1.11 15.40 13.58
N LEU A 207 -1.85 14.41 13.08
CA LEU A 207 -1.46 13.01 13.18
C LEU A 207 -0.32 12.66 12.22
N ALA A 208 -0.30 13.22 11.00
CA ALA A 208 0.77 12.92 10.06
C ALA A 208 2.08 13.61 10.46
N THR A 209 2.06 14.85 10.98
CA THR A 209 3.29 15.49 11.48
C THR A 209 3.82 14.78 12.73
N LEU A 210 2.96 14.45 13.69
CA LEU A 210 3.35 13.72 14.89
C LEU A 210 3.90 12.33 14.55
N GLY A 211 3.17 11.56 13.74
CA GLY A 211 3.60 10.24 13.29
C GLY A 211 4.88 10.29 12.45
N GLY A 212 4.97 11.25 11.53
CA GLY A 212 6.13 11.42 10.64
C GLY A 212 7.40 11.86 11.37
N LEU A 213 7.28 12.78 12.33
CA LEU A 213 8.42 13.20 13.17
C LEU A 213 8.90 12.07 14.06
N MET A 214 7.97 11.30 14.66
CA MET A 214 8.31 10.10 15.45
C MET A 214 8.98 9.02 14.58
N ALA A 215 8.48 8.79 13.37
CA ALA A 215 9.00 7.77 12.45
C ALA A 215 10.42 8.07 11.96
N THR A 216 10.84 9.33 11.94
CA THR A 216 12.14 9.76 11.40
C THR A 216 13.20 10.01 12.48
N ILE A 217 12.94 9.59 13.72
CA ILE A 217 13.95 9.63 14.79
C ILE A 217 15.05 8.63 14.46
N SER A 218 16.28 9.13 14.31
CA SER A 218 17.50 8.31 14.23
C SER A 218 18.13 8.17 15.61
N VAL A 219 18.73 7.01 15.89
CA VAL A 219 19.68 6.90 17.01
C VAL A 219 20.98 7.58 16.55
N PRO A 220 21.59 8.46 17.35
CA PRO A 220 22.94 8.96 17.07
C PRO A 220 23.92 7.79 16.93
N ASN A 221 24.64 7.73 15.81
CA ASN A 221 25.68 6.73 15.55
C ASN A 221 26.93 7.02 16.41
N ASP A 222 26.95 6.55 17.66
CA ASP A 222 28.17 6.57 18.49
C ASP A 222 28.76 5.17 18.71
N SER A 223 28.38 4.15 17.92
CA SER A 223 28.92 2.79 18.12
C SER A 223 29.24 1.97 16.87
N ILE A 224 28.71 2.31 15.69
CA ILE A 224 28.87 1.45 14.48
C ILE A 224 30.02 1.93 13.58
N ASP A 225 30.34 3.23 13.59
CA ASP A 225 31.42 3.78 12.77
C ASP A 225 32.78 3.62 13.44
N SER A 226 32.85 3.67 14.78
CA SER A 226 34.09 3.44 15.54
C SER A 226 34.64 2.02 15.40
N GLU A 227 33.77 1.01 15.26
CA GLU A 227 34.18 -0.39 15.11
C GLU A 227 34.69 -0.67 13.68
N ASN A 228 34.05 -0.11 12.66
CA ASN A 228 34.49 -0.25 11.27
C ASN A 228 35.76 0.56 10.96
N ILE A 229 35.93 1.74 11.58
CA ILE A 229 37.17 2.53 11.52
C ILE A 229 38.30 1.82 12.29
N ALA A 230 38.01 1.24 13.45
CA ALA A 230 39.02 0.47 14.21
C ALA A 230 39.46 -0.83 13.50
N ILE A 231 38.58 -1.47 12.72
CA ILE A 231 38.94 -2.63 11.89
C ILE A 231 39.83 -2.19 10.72
N LEU A 232 39.53 -1.05 10.07
CA LEU A 232 40.35 -0.48 9.00
C LEU A 232 41.74 -0.05 9.48
N ASP A 233 41.83 0.55 10.68
CA ASP A 233 43.11 0.93 11.29
C ASP A 233 43.94 -0.29 11.73
N LYS A 234 43.30 -1.35 12.25
CA LYS A 234 43.99 -2.61 12.60
C LYS A 234 44.52 -3.35 11.38
N THR A 235 43.84 -3.30 10.23
CA THR A 235 44.36 -3.88 8.98
C THR A 235 45.52 -3.10 8.37
N ASN A 236 45.60 -1.78 8.61
CA ASN A 236 46.71 -0.96 8.11
C ASN A 236 47.96 -0.98 9.02
N GLN A 237 47.82 -1.35 10.29
CA GLN A 237 48.94 -1.43 11.23
C GLN A 237 49.69 -2.78 11.23
N ASN A 238 49.06 -3.85 10.75
CA ASN A 238 49.71 -5.16 10.62
C ASN A 238 50.37 -5.33 9.23
N GLY A 239 51.38 -4.49 8.97
CA GLY A 239 52.31 -4.70 7.88
C GLY A 239 53.27 -5.85 8.21
N ASN A 240 52.98 -7.06 7.70
CA ASN A 240 53.98 -8.11 7.61
C ASN A 240 54.43 -8.24 6.16
N PHE A 241 55.65 -7.75 5.91
CA PHE A 241 56.46 -7.99 4.73
C PHE A 241 56.74 -9.50 4.57
N VAL A 242 56.58 -10.01 3.35
CA VAL A 242 57.38 -11.15 2.87
C VAL A 242 57.93 -10.75 1.50
N ASP A 243 59.23 -10.47 1.48
CA ASP A 243 60.05 -10.23 0.29
C ASP A 243 60.27 -11.55 -0.49
N SER A 244 60.18 -11.47 -1.83
CA SER A 244 61.13 -12.14 -2.72
C SER A 244 60.95 -11.70 -4.19
N ASN A 245 61.92 -10.91 -4.66
CA ASN A 245 62.47 -10.79 -6.02
C ASN A 245 61.67 -11.39 -7.20
N ILE A 246 61.07 -10.53 -8.04
CA ILE A 246 60.87 -10.80 -9.48
C ILE A 246 61.14 -9.50 -10.28
N PRO A 247 61.86 -9.54 -11.43
CA PRO A 247 62.33 -8.37 -12.15
C PRO A 247 61.20 -7.55 -12.80
N TRP A 248 61.51 -6.28 -13.05
CA TRP A 248 60.70 -5.30 -13.78
C TRP A 248 60.51 -5.67 -15.25
N ASP A 249 59.55 -6.54 -15.56
CA ASP A 249 59.01 -6.66 -16.91
C ASP A 249 57.54 -6.22 -16.96
N VAL A 250 57.35 -5.16 -17.74
CA VAL A 250 56.08 -4.57 -18.13
C VAL A 250 55.34 -5.56 -19.04
N GLU A 251 54.38 -6.31 -18.50
CA GLU A 251 53.31 -6.89 -19.32
C GLU A 251 51.93 -6.42 -18.86
N LYS A 252 51.21 -5.82 -19.81
CA LYS A 252 49.91 -5.17 -19.70
C LYS A 252 48.84 -6.11 -19.11
N GLY A 253 48.35 -5.77 -17.93
CA GLY A 253 47.18 -6.37 -17.29
C GLY A 253 45.84 -5.72 -17.68
N ASP A 254 45.54 -5.53 -18.97
CA ASP A 254 44.25 -4.97 -19.44
C ASP A 254 43.04 -5.94 -19.27
N ASN A 255 43.29 -7.19 -18.86
CA ASN A 255 42.27 -8.24 -18.83
C ASN A 255 41.56 -8.44 -17.47
N ALA A 256 42.14 -7.99 -16.35
CA ALA A 256 41.56 -8.20 -15.02
C ALA A 256 40.49 -7.15 -14.66
N GLU A 257 40.73 -5.87 -14.98
CA GLU A 257 39.75 -4.79 -14.77
C GLU A 257 38.51 -4.95 -15.67
N SER A 258 38.70 -5.43 -16.90
CA SER A 258 37.58 -5.68 -17.82
C SER A 258 36.67 -6.82 -17.32
N GLY A 259 37.22 -7.86 -16.70
CA GLY A 259 36.48 -8.98 -16.14
C GLY A 259 35.61 -8.59 -14.93
N LEU A 260 36.16 -7.82 -14.00
CA LEU A 260 35.42 -7.32 -12.84
C LEU A 260 34.34 -6.32 -13.25
N PHE A 261 34.66 -5.38 -14.15
CA PHE A 261 33.68 -4.41 -14.63
C PHE A 261 32.55 -5.07 -15.43
N LYS A 262 32.88 -6.07 -16.26
CA LYS A 262 31.90 -6.88 -17.03
C LYS A 262 31.08 -7.79 -16.11
N SER A 263 31.69 -8.33 -15.04
CA SER A 263 31.01 -9.06 -13.96
C SER A 263 30.03 -8.17 -13.18
N LEU A 264 30.44 -6.96 -12.80
CA LEU A 264 29.59 -5.98 -12.12
C LEU A 264 28.48 -5.46 -13.02
N LYS A 265 28.76 -5.24 -14.31
CA LYS A 265 27.76 -4.83 -15.32
C LYS A 265 26.77 -5.98 -15.58
N LYS A 266 27.23 -7.24 -15.61
CA LYS A 266 26.39 -8.45 -15.71
C LYS A 266 25.57 -8.67 -14.44
N LYS A 267 26.12 -8.43 -13.24
CA LYS A 267 25.39 -8.46 -11.95
C LYS A 267 24.34 -7.34 -11.87
N LYS A 268 24.67 -6.11 -12.31
CA LYS A 268 23.72 -4.98 -12.40
C LYS A 268 22.61 -5.26 -13.42
N LYS A 269 22.94 -5.82 -14.59
CA LYS A 269 21.96 -6.25 -15.61
C LYS A 269 21.06 -7.37 -15.08
N LYS A 270 21.62 -8.42 -14.48
CA LYS A 270 20.88 -9.53 -13.84
C LYS A 270 19.97 -9.04 -12.70
N LYS A 271 20.37 -8.02 -11.94
CA LYS A 271 19.50 -7.36 -10.93
C LYS A 271 18.36 -6.56 -11.56
N LYS A 272 18.60 -5.86 -12.68
CA LYS A 272 17.58 -5.07 -13.39
C LYS A 272 16.50 -5.96 -14.03
N ASP A 273 16.91 -7.07 -14.67
CA ASP A 273 16.00 -8.04 -15.27
C ASP A 273 15.13 -8.74 -14.20
N ARG A 274 15.68 -8.96 -13.00
CA ARG A 274 14.95 -9.53 -11.86
C ARG A 274 13.92 -8.59 -11.24
N ILE A 275 14.16 -7.28 -11.20
CA ILE A 275 13.15 -6.32 -10.73
C ILE A 275 11.95 -6.31 -11.67
N PHE A 276 12.17 -6.36 -12.98
CA PHE A 276 11.09 -6.41 -13.97
C PHE A 276 10.23 -7.67 -13.83
N LEU A 277 10.86 -8.83 -13.60
CA LEU A 277 10.12 -10.07 -13.32
C LEU A 277 9.27 -9.98 -12.05
N ILE A 278 9.83 -9.44 -10.95
CA ILE A 278 9.06 -9.22 -9.70
C ILE A 278 7.92 -8.22 -9.95
N TRP A 279 8.16 -7.16 -10.73
CA TRP A 279 7.14 -6.17 -11.09
C TRP A 279 5.95 -6.82 -11.82
N LEU A 280 6.22 -7.65 -12.84
CA LEU A 280 5.18 -8.36 -13.60
C LEU A 280 4.37 -9.31 -12.69
N ILE A 281 5.03 -9.95 -11.73
CA ILE A 281 4.36 -10.86 -10.81
C ILE A 281 3.51 -10.11 -9.79
N ILE A 282 3.97 -8.96 -9.31
CA ILE A 282 3.17 -8.12 -8.43
C ILE A 282 1.93 -7.60 -9.15
N ILE A 283 1.99 -7.36 -10.46
CA ILE A 283 0.77 -7.12 -11.26
C ILE A 283 -0.17 -8.31 -11.13
N LEU A 284 0.30 -9.55 -11.36
CA LEU A 284 -0.54 -10.74 -11.23
C LEU A 284 -1.11 -10.91 -9.80
N ILE A 285 -0.36 -10.55 -8.77
CA ILE A 285 -0.84 -10.52 -7.37
C ILE A 285 -1.95 -9.48 -7.22
N TYR A 286 -1.76 -8.25 -7.69
CA TYR A 286 -2.78 -7.21 -7.54
C TYR A 286 -4.04 -7.49 -8.37
N ILE A 287 -3.88 -8.08 -9.56
CA ILE A 287 -5.00 -8.52 -10.41
C ILE A 287 -5.87 -9.48 -9.62
N LYS A 288 -5.26 -10.46 -8.94
CA LYS A 288 -6.02 -11.45 -8.16
C LYS A 288 -6.77 -10.81 -6.99
N ASP A 289 -6.17 -9.83 -6.32
CA ASP A 289 -6.72 -9.21 -5.10
C ASP A 289 -7.87 -8.24 -5.42
N GLU A 290 -7.74 -7.42 -6.49
CA GLU A 290 -8.79 -6.49 -6.93
C GLU A 290 -10.00 -7.19 -7.57
N ILE A 291 -9.76 -8.27 -8.30
CA ILE A 291 -10.82 -9.01 -8.99
C ILE A 291 -11.71 -9.78 -8.02
N LEU A 292 -11.16 -10.33 -6.94
CA LEU A 292 -12.00 -10.98 -5.94
C LEU A 292 -12.80 -9.97 -5.09
N PHE A 293 -12.24 -8.77 -4.86
CA PHE A 293 -12.98 -7.68 -4.25
C PHE A 293 -14.24 -7.32 -5.09
N PHE A 294 -14.11 -7.36 -6.42
CA PHE A 294 -15.23 -7.20 -7.34
C PHE A 294 -16.25 -8.35 -7.24
N LEU A 295 -15.82 -9.62 -7.17
CA LEU A 295 -16.73 -10.77 -7.01
C LEU A 295 -17.57 -10.69 -5.73
N TYR A 296 -16.97 -10.30 -4.60
CA TYR A 296 -17.70 -10.07 -3.34
C TYR A 296 -18.78 -8.99 -3.47
N PHE A 297 -18.47 -7.89 -4.17
CA PHE A 297 -19.44 -6.82 -4.38
C PHE A 297 -20.64 -7.29 -5.20
N MET A 298 -20.42 -8.17 -6.19
CA MET A 298 -21.48 -8.68 -7.06
C MET A 298 -22.33 -9.76 -6.39
N ASP A 299 -21.74 -10.69 -5.63
CA ASP A 299 -22.49 -11.70 -4.87
C ASP A 299 -23.44 -11.08 -3.84
N ARG A 300 -23.02 -9.98 -3.18
CA ARG A 300 -23.89 -9.18 -2.30
C ARG A 300 -25.13 -8.64 -3.02
N VAL A 301 -25.00 -8.23 -4.29
CA VAL A 301 -26.09 -7.63 -5.05
C VAL A 301 -27.06 -8.69 -5.61
N THR A 302 -26.63 -9.94 -5.81
CA THR A 302 -27.43 -10.94 -6.54
C THR A 302 -28.07 -12.04 -5.69
N TYR A 303 -27.52 -12.41 -4.53
CA TYR A 303 -27.90 -13.69 -3.88
C TYR A 303 -28.36 -13.60 -2.43
N THR A 304 -28.27 -12.45 -1.77
CA THR A 304 -28.68 -12.33 -0.36
C THR A 304 -29.90 -11.42 -0.22
N GLN A 305 -31.10 -12.01 -0.27
CA GLN A 305 -32.35 -11.40 0.24
C GLN A 305 -32.39 -11.39 1.78
N VAL A 306 -31.27 -11.06 2.42
CA VAL A 306 -31.14 -10.99 3.88
C VAL A 306 -30.97 -9.51 4.22
N GLU A 307 -31.59 -9.10 5.32
CA GLU A 307 -31.57 -7.73 5.84
C GLU A 307 -30.20 -7.06 5.65
N ASP A 308 -30.17 -6.01 4.82
CA ASP A 308 -28.95 -5.35 4.32
C ASP A 308 -28.00 -4.91 5.44
N THR A 309 -28.53 -4.66 6.63
CA THR A 309 -27.80 -4.17 7.80
C THR A 309 -26.94 -5.26 8.45
N LEU A 310 -27.49 -6.47 8.63
CA LEU A 310 -26.83 -7.58 9.33
C LEU A 310 -25.69 -8.19 8.50
N ILE A 311 -25.86 -8.29 7.19
CA ILE A 311 -24.81 -8.79 6.28
C ILE A 311 -23.73 -7.75 6.02
N THR A 312 -24.10 -6.49 5.86
CA THR A 312 -23.13 -5.43 5.54
C THR A 312 -22.25 -5.07 6.74
N LEU A 313 -22.82 -5.04 7.95
CA LEU A 313 -22.07 -4.75 9.16
C LEU A 313 -21.18 -5.92 9.57
N ASN A 314 -21.74 -7.14 9.70
CA ASN A 314 -20.95 -8.31 10.11
C ASN A 314 -19.94 -8.75 9.03
N GLY A 315 -20.33 -8.76 7.75
CA GLY A 315 -19.43 -9.15 6.65
C GLY A 315 -18.27 -8.17 6.43
N SER A 316 -18.51 -6.86 6.51
CA SER A 316 -17.46 -5.84 6.38
C SER A 316 -16.50 -5.84 7.56
N LEU A 317 -17.02 -6.01 8.79
CA LEU A 317 -16.22 -6.08 10.01
C LEU A 317 -15.32 -7.31 10.00
N ILE A 318 -15.88 -8.51 9.79
CA ILE A 318 -15.13 -9.77 9.75
C ILE A 318 -14.05 -9.72 8.68
N ASN A 319 -14.36 -9.26 7.48
CA ASN A 319 -13.41 -9.17 6.37
C ASN A 319 -12.25 -8.21 6.68
N SER A 320 -12.55 -7.04 7.21
CA SER A 320 -11.52 -6.05 7.51
C SER A 320 -10.67 -6.45 8.73
N MET A 321 -11.26 -7.09 9.75
CA MET A 321 -10.52 -7.71 10.86
C MET A 321 -9.64 -8.86 10.38
N ALA A 322 -10.15 -9.71 9.49
CA ALA A 322 -9.37 -10.79 8.88
C ALA A 322 -8.18 -10.24 8.08
N ASN A 323 -8.35 -9.14 7.35
CA ASN A 323 -7.26 -8.48 6.63
C ASN A 323 -6.17 -7.95 7.58
N ILE A 324 -6.56 -7.31 8.68
CA ILE A 324 -5.63 -6.82 9.72
C ILE A 324 -4.89 -8.01 10.36
N ALA A 325 -5.62 -9.06 10.77
CA ALA A 325 -5.05 -10.27 11.33
C ALA A 325 -4.10 -10.96 10.34
N GLY A 326 -4.47 -10.99 9.06
CA GLY A 326 -3.66 -11.49 7.95
C GLY A 326 -2.32 -10.80 7.85
N ARG A 327 -2.29 -9.46 7.89
CA ARG A 327 -1.04 -8.69 7.83
C ARG A 327 -0.10 -9.04 8.99
N LEU A 328 -0.63 -9.17 10.20
CA LEU A 328 0.16 -9.48 11.38
C LEU A 328 0.66 -10.93 11.37
N LEU A 329 -0.24 -11.90 11.16
CA LEU A 329 0.06 -13.33 11.22
C LEU A 329 0.98 -13.76 10.08
N TRP A 330 0.71 -13.34 8.83
CA TRP A 330 1.63 -13.60 7.73
C TRP A 330 2.97 -12.92 7.92
N GLY A 331 3.00 -11.72 8.53
CA GLY A 331 4.25 -11.07 8.94
C GLY A 331 5.10 -11.97 9.83
N ILE A 332 4.51 -12.57 10.87
CA ILE A 332 5.19 -13.52 11.76
C ILE A 332 5.61 -14.78 11.03
N ILE A 333 4.76 -15.32 10.16
CA ILE A 333 5.07 -16.53 9.36
C ILE A 333 6.26 -16.25 8.44
N TYR A 334 6.35 -15.07 7.82
CA TYR A 334 7.49 -14.66 6.99
C TYR A 334 8.81 -14.51 7.75
N ASP A 335 8.75 -14.30 9.07
CA ASP A 335 9.92 -14.23 9.93
C ASP A 335 10.39 -15.61 10.39
N LYS A 336 9.45 -16.54 10.64
CA LYS A 336 9.77 -17.89 11.13
C LYS A 336 10.05 -18.90 10.03
N MET A 337 9.36 -18.79 8.89
CA MET A 337 9.45 -19.76 7.79
C MET A 337 10.29 -19.20 6.63
N SER A 338 10.78 -20.11 5.78
CA SER A 338 11.44 -19.70 4.54
C SER A 338 10.44 -18.99 3.62
N MET A 339 10.92 -17.94 2.94
CA MET A 339 10.09 -17.07 2.10
C MET A 339 9.27 -17.88 1.07
N ASN A 340 9.89 -18.92 0.51
CA ASN A 340 9.36 -19.71 -0.60
C ASN A 340 8.18 -20.55 -0.15
N ILE A 341 8.29 -21.18 1.04
CA ILE A 341 7.21 -21.97 1.62
C ILE A 341 6.04 -21.07 1.98
N THR A 342 6.31 -19.88 2.56
CA THR A 342 5.26 -18.92 2.91
C THR A 342 4.48 -18.45 1.69
N ILE A 343 5.16 -18.18 0.57
CA ILE A 343 4.51 -17.79 -0.70
C ILE A 343 3.66 -18.93 -1.27
N LEU A 344 4.14 -20.17 -1.22
CA LEU A 344 3.37 -21.34 -1.66
C LEU A 344 2.12 -21.53 -0.82
N LEU A 345 2.25 -21.47 0.52
CA LEU A 345 1.12 -21.59 1.44
C LEU A 345 0.08 -20.49 1.20
N LEU A 346 0.54 -19.24 1.06
CA LEU A 346 -0.34 -18.11 0.78
C LEU A 346 -1.06 -18.30 -0.56
N GLY A 347 -0.34 -18.68 -1.61
CA GLY A 347 -0.92 -18.92 -2.92
C GLY A 347 -1.93 -20.06 -2.94
N PHE A 348 -1.63 -21.17 -2.25
CA PHE A 348 -2.52 -22.31 -2.11
C PHE A 348 -3.84 -21.95 -1.39
N LEU A 349 -3.76 -21.16 -0.30
CA LEU A 349 -4.96 -20.73 0.41
C LEU A 349 -5.84 -19.81 -0.44
N ILE A 350 -5.23 -18.92 -1.23
CA ILE A 350 -5.96 -18.04 -2.16
C ILE A 350 -6.64 -18.87 -3.25
N THR A 351 -5.93 -19.82 -3.88
CA THR A 351 -6.50 -20.66 -4.93
C THR A 351 -7.64 -21.53 -4.41
N ALA A 352 -7.46 -22.15 -3.24
CA ALA A 352 -8.49 -22.92 -2.57
C ALA A 352 -9.75 -22.07 -2.31
N ALA A 353 -9.58 -20.84 -1.81
CA ALA A 353 -10.69 -19.91 -1.59
C ALA A 353 -11.41 -19.55 -2.91
N CYS A 354 -10.69 -19.28 -4.00
CA CYS A 354 -11.29 -18.97 -5.30
C CYS A 354 -12.13 -20.11 -5.89
N PHE A 355 -11.74 -21.36 -5.66
CA PHE A 355 -12.52 -22.54 -6.11
C PHE A 355 -13.65 -22.89 -5.15
N ALA A 356 -13.48 -22.64 -3.85
CA ALA A 356 -14.50 -22.91 -2.83
C ALA A 356 -15.65 -21.89 -2.88
N LEU A 357 -15.35 -20.60 -3.13
CA LEU A 357 -16.33 -19.50 -3.08
C LEU A 357 -17.61 -19.81 -3.89
N PRO A 358 -17.56 -20.23 -5.17
CA PRO A 358 -18.76 -20.52 -5.96
C PRO A 358 -19.61 -21.67 -5.45
N ALA A 359 -19.01 -22.62 -4.72
CA ALA A 359 -19.72 -23.77 -4.16
C ALA A 359 -20.48 -23.41 -2.87
N VAL A 360 -19.97 -22.44 -2.11
CA VAL A 360 -20.48 -22.10 -0.78
C VAL A 360 -21.40 -20.87 -0.75
N VAL A 361 -21.59 -20.17 -1.88
CA VAL A 361 -22.42 -18.94 -2.00
C VAL A 361 -23.83 -19.11 -1.41
N HIS A 362 -24.42 -20.30 -1.53
CA HIS A 362 -25.80 -20.55 -1.08
C HIS A 362 -25.94 -20.70 0.44
N ILE A 363 -24.84 -20.86 1.18
CA ILE A 363 -24.83 -21.08 2.63
C ILE A 363 -24.08 -19.92 3.30
N TYR A 364 -24.84 -18.96 3.84
CA TYR A 364 -24.28 -17.70 4.35
C TYR A 364 -23.12 -17.86 5.35
N PRO A 365 -23.19 -18.72 6.40
CA PRO A 365 -22.08 -18.87 7.34
C PRO A 365 -20.80 -19.38 6.67
N LEU A 366 -20.94 -20.32 5.74
CA LEU A 366 -19.80 -20.92 5.05
C LEU A 366 -19.19 -19.94 4.03
N TYR A 367 -20.04 -19.18 3.35
CA TYR A 367 -19.63 -18.05 2.52
C TYR A 367 -18.85 -17.00 3.32
N ALA A 368 -19.37 -16.58 4.48
CA ALA A 368 -18.70 -15.60 5.33
C ALA A 368 -17.33 -16.08 5.82
N ILE A 369 -17.20 -17.35 6.20
CA ILE A 369 -15.90 -17.95 6.57
C ILE A 369 -14.94 -17.96 5.37
N CYS A 370 -15.42 -18.36 4.19
CA CYS A 370 -14.60 -18.37 2.97
C CYS A 370 -14.11 -16.95 2.61
N CYS A 371 -14.97 -15.93 2.74
CA CYS A 371 -14.58 -14.54 2.60
C CYS A 371 -13.54 -14.11 3.65
N GLY A 372 -13.73 -14.49 4.93
CA GLY A 372 -12.78 -14.18 5.98
C GLY A 372 -11.39 -14.75 5.71
N VAL A 373 -11.30 -16.04 5.33
CA VAL A 373 -10.03 -16.69 4.93
C VAL A 373 -9.40 -15.98 3.73
N PHE A 374 -10.21 -15.56 2.77
CA PHE A 374 -9.73 -14.82 1.62
C PHE A 374 -9.13 -13.46 2.01
N TYR A 375 -9.86 -12.65 2.78
CA TYR A 375 -9.36 -11.34 3.25
C TYR A 375 -8.12 -11.47 4.13
N PHE A 376 -8.02 -12.55 4.91
CA PHE A 376 -6.83 -12.92 5.65
C PHE A 376 -5.61 -13.13 4.72
N CYS A 377 -5.81 -13.78 3.58
CA CYS A 377 -4.75 -13.98 2.59
C CYS A 377 -4.39 -12.69 1.82
N ILE A 378 -5.35 -11.81 1.51
CA ILE A 378 -5.05 -10.47 0.95
C ILE A 378 -4.18 -9.67 1.93
N GLY A 379 -4.48 -9.77 3.23
CA GLY A 379 -3.64 -9.15 4.26
C GLY A 379 -2.19 -9.61 4.16
N GLY A 380 -1.98 -10.91 3.93
CA GLY A 380 -0.66 -11.50 3.71
C GLY A 380 0.04 -11.01 2.45
N SER A 381 -0.66 -10.96 1.30
CA SER A 381 -0.06 -10.58 0.00
C SER A 381 0.54 -9.18 0.01
N LEU A 382 -0.08 -8.24 0.72
CA LEU A 382 0.39 -6.85 0.83
C LEU A 382 1.66 -6.73 1.69
N VAL A 383 1.83 -7.61 2.68
CA VAL A 383 3.04 -7.67 3.53
C VAL A 383 4.19 -8.37 2.80
N THR A 384 3.89 -9.30 1.88
CA THR A 384 4.89 -10.01 1.10
C THR A 384 5.80 -9.07 0.29
N ILE A 385 5.23 -8.04 -0.34
CA ILE A 385 5.95 -7.14 -1.27
C ILE A 385 7.16 -6.45 -0.58
N PRO A 386 6.99 -5.72 0.53
CA PRO A 386 8.11 -5.09 1.22
C PRO A 386 9.08 -6.11 1.82
N VAL A 387 8.61 -7.25 2.33
CA VAL A 387 9.48 -8.29 2.88
C VAL A 387 10.39 -8.90 1.80
N ILE A 388 9.85 -9.23 0.63
CA ILE A 388 10.63 -9.72 -0.51
C ILE A 388 11.63 -8.65 -0.96
N THR A 389 11.18 -7.40 -1.08
CA THR A 389 12.02 -6.31 -1.56
C THR A 389 13.20 -6.07 -0.62
N LEU A 390 12.94 -6.07 0.68
CA LEU A 390 13.97 -5.90 1.70
C LEU A 390 14.97 -7.06 1.72
N LYS A 391 14.48 -8.31 1.73
CA LYS A 391 15.34 -9.51 1.75
C LYS A 391 16.18 -9.65 0.47
N LYS A 392 15.66 -9.28 -0.70
CA LYS A 392 16.37 -9.40 -1.99
C LYS A 392 17.32 -8.24 -2.30
N TYR A 393 16.96 -7.01 -1.95
CA TYR A 393 17.70 -5.81 -2.38
C TYR A 393 18.40 -5.06 -1.25
N GLY A 394 18.14 -5.41 0.01
CA GLY A 394 18.70 -4.76 1.19
C GLY A 394 18.12 -3.37 1.43
N GLU A 395 18.47 -2.77 2.57
CA GLU A 395 17.93 -1.48 3.03
C GLU A 395 18.31 -0.32 2.10
N LYS A 396 19.55 -0.31 1.58
CA LYS A 396 20.08 0.80 0.76
C LYS A 396 19.26 1.08 -0.49
N TYR A 397 18.69 0.05 -1.11
CA TYR A 397 17.91 0.17 -2.34
C TYR A 397 16.42 -0.14 -2.12
N PHE A 398 15.99 -0.25 -0.87
CA PHE A 398 14.62 -0.62 -0.52
C PHE A 398 13.61 0.40 -1.07
N SER A 399 13.78 1.69 -0.77
CA SER A 399 12.84 2.74 -1.19
C SER A 399 12.66 2.80 -2.72
N LEU A 400 13.75 2.80 -3.48
CA LEU A 400 13.68 2.85 -4.94
C LEU A 400 12.98 1.62 -5.53
N ASN A 401 13.34 0.43 -5.06
CA ASN A 401 12.74 -0.80 -5.58
C ASN A 401 11.27 -0.91 -5.17
N MET A 402 10.91 -0.50 -3.95
CA MET A 402 9.51 -0.40 -3.53
C MET A 402 8.71 0.55 -4.41
N SER A 403 9.25 1.72 -4.74
CA SER A 403 8.59 2.67 -5.64
C SER A 403 8.37 2.09 -7.03
N ILE A 404 9.38 1.43 -7.61
CA ILE A 404 9.24 0.73 -8.89
C ILE A 404 8.17 -0.34 -8.80
N LEU A 405 8.22 -1.19 -7.78
CA LEU A 405 7.22 -2.25 -7.60
C LEU A 405 5.82 -1.68 -7.37
N TYR A 406 5.66 -0.51 -6.76
CA TYR A 406 4.35 0.10 -6.56
C TYR A 406 3.72 0.62 -7.86
N THR A 407 4.51 0.94 -8.89
CA THR A 407 3.97 1.28 -10.23
C THR A 407 3.21 0.14 -10.88
N SER A 408 3.46 -1.11 -10.47
CA SER A 408 2.67 -2.27 -10.90
C SER A 408 1.19 -2.13 -10.55
N ARG A 409 0.87 -1.42 -9.46
CA ARG A 409 -0.50 -1.16 -9.02
C ARG A 409 -1.26 -0.27 -10.01
N ILE A 410 -0.55 0.66 -10.67
CA ILE A 410 -1.10 1.48 -11.76
C ILE A 410 -1.47 0.58 -12.93
N ALA A 411 -0.52 -0.23 -13.41
CA ALA A 411 -0.75 -1.15 -14.52
C ALA A 411 -1.90 -2.13 -14.22
N ASN A 412 -1.97 -2.61 -12.98
CA ASN A 412 -3.05 -3.46 -12.50
C ASN A 412 -4.43 -2.78 -12.60
N THR A 413 -4.56 -1.53 -12.13
CA THR A 413 -5.85 -0.81 -12.13
C THR A 413 -6.44 -0.72 -13.55
N PHE A 414 -5.59 -0.43 -14.53
CA PHE A 414 -5.98 -0.40 -15.95
C PHE A 414 -6.33 -1.80 -16.48
N LEU A 415 -5.51 -2.81 -16.16
CA LEU A 415 -5.74 -4.17 -16.66
C LEU A 415 -7.02 -4.77 -16.06
N CYS A 416 -7.25 -4.59 -14.76
CA CYS A 416 -8.46 -5.03 -14.06
C CYS A 416 -9.72 -4.41 -14.68
N SER A 417 -9.71 -3.10 -14.94
CA SER A 417 -10.82 -2.39 -15.59
C SER A 417 -11.14 -2.97 -16.97
N LEU A 418 -10.12 -3.34 -17.74
CA LEU A 418 -10.26 -3.94 -19.07
C LEU A 418 -10.81 -5.37 -18.95
N VAL A 419 -10.21 -6.18 -18.09
CA VAL A 419 -10.63 -7.56 -17.79
C VAL A 419 -12.09 -7.59 -17.36
N VAL A 420 -12.49 -6.77 -16.38
CA VAL A 420 -13.88 -6.70 -15.91
C VAL A 420 -14.82 -6.29 -17.04
N ARG A 421 -14.49 -5.26 -17.83
CA ARG A 421 -15.36 -4.79 -18.92
C ARG A 421 -15.66 -5.88 -19.96
N TYR A 422 -14.64 -6.66 -20.36
CA TYR A 422 -14.79 -7.66 -21.41
C TYR A 422 -15.26 -9.03 -20.88
N LEU A 423 -14.67 -9.52 -19.78
CA LEU A 423 -14.98 -10.86 -19.26
C LEU A 423 -16.32 -10.91 -18.54
N TYR A 424 -16.79 -9.80 -17.96
CA TYR A 424 -18.11 -9.76 -17.30
C TYR A 424 -19.26 -9.99 -18.29
N GLN A 425 -19.13 -9.52 -19.52
CA GLN A 425 -20.17 -9.71 -20.54
C GLN A 425 -20.24 -11.17 -21.03
N TRP A 426 -19.15 -11.93 -20.90
CA TRP A 426 -19.00 -13.27 -21.48
C TRP A 426 -19.10 -14.41 -20.46
N LEU A 427 -18.74 -14.19 -19.20
CA LEU A 427 -18.64 -15.26 -18.19
C LEU A 427 -19.64 -15.07 -17.05
N LYS A 428 -20.47 -16.09 -16.80
CA LYS A 428 -21.23 -16.20 -15.54
C LYS A 428 -20.25 -16.20 -14.36
N LEU A 429 -20.67 -15.65 -13.22
CA LEU A 429 -19.87 -15.43 -12.00
C LEU A 429 -19.04 -16.65 -11.55
N ARG A 430 -19.58 -17.87 -11.72
CA ARG A 430 -18.90 -19.13 -11.36
C ARG A 430 -17.67 -19.42 -12.22
N CYS A 431 -17.78 -19.24 -13.54
CA CYS A 431 -16.66 -19.47 -14.48
C CYS A 431 -15.57 -18.41 -14.32
N LEU A 432 -15.98 -17.20 -13.92
CA LEU A 432 -15.09 -16.10 -13.64
C LEU A 432 -14.19 -16.40 -12.42
N SER A 433 -14.77 -16.87 -11.31
CA SER A 433 -14.01 -17.26 -10.10
C SER A 433 -13.00 -18.38 -10.37
N SER A 434 -13.40 -19.41 -11.13
CA SER A 434 -12.50 -20.53 -11.47
C SER A 434 -11.36 -20.11 -12.40
N ALA A 435 -11.62 -19.24 -13.38
CA ALA A 435 -10.59 -18.71 -14.28
C ALA A 435 -9.51 -17.93 -13.49
N PHE A 436 -9.92 -17.20 -12.47
CA PHE A 436 -9.00 -16.47 -11.59
C PHE A 436 -8.25 -17.38 -10.61
N GLY A 437 -8.87 -18.48 -10.16
CA GLY A 437 -8.17 -19.55 -9.44
C GLY A 437 -6.96 -20.07 -10.24
N VAL A 438 -7.13 -20.33 -11.54
CA VAL A 438 -6.03 -20.75 -12.43
C VAL A 438 -4.95 -19.69 -12.56
N LEU A 439 -5.32 -18.42 -12.72
CA LEU A 439 -4.36 -17.31 -12.77
C LEU A 439 -3.54 -17.19 -11.48
N SER A 440 -4.18 -17.41 -10.32
CA SER A 440 -3.51 -17.42 -9.02
C SER A 440 -2.51 -18.58 -8.87
N ILE A 441 -2.83 -19.77 -9.41
CA ILE A 441 -1.89 -20.90 -9.46
C ILE A 441 -0.64 -20.52 -10.26
N ILE A 442 -0.83 -19.98 -11.48
CA ILE A 442 0.27 -19.55 -12.35
C ILE A 442 1.14 -18.51 -11.64
N SER A 443 0.53 -17.49 -11.04
CA SER A 443 1.23 -16.45 -10.28
C SER A 443 2.07 -17.06 -9.15
N THR A 444 1.50 -17.98 -8.38
CA THR A 444 2.16 -18.62 -7.24
C THR A 444 3.37 -19.46 -7.67
N ILE A 445 3.24 -20.26 -8.73
CA ILE A 445 4.33 -21.09 -9.26
C ILE A 445 5.50 -20.21 -9.73
N VAL A 446 5.19 -19.14 -10.46
CA VAL A 446 6.22 -18.22 -10.96
C VAL A 446 6.93 -17.51 -9.80
N LEU A 447 6.18 -17.10 -8.76
CA LEU A 447 6.73 -16.44 -7.57
C LEU A 447 7.62 -17.39 -6.75
N PHE A 448 7.23 -18.66 -6.65
CA PHE A 448 8.06 -19.69 -6.03
C PHE A 448 9.37 -19.88 -6.79
N GLY A 449 9.33 -20.06 -8.11
CA GLY A 449 10.53 -20.25 -8.94
C GLY A 449 11.56 -19.13 -8.77
N ILE A 450 11.10 -17.89 -8.64
CA ILE A 450 11.98 -16.72 -8.46
C ILE A 450 12.53 -16.60 -7.03
N THR A 451 11.87 -17.17 -6.04
CA THR A 451 12.30 -17.06 -4.63
C THR A 451 13.19 -18.23 -4.18
N VAL A 452 13.18 -19.35 -4.91
CA VAL A 452 14.09 -20.49 -4.73
C VAL A 452 15.52 -20.20 -5.24
N GLU A 453 15.69 -19.27 -6.18
CA GLU A 453 17.00 -18.74 -6.62
C GLU A 453 17.48 -17.50 -5.85
#